data_AF-A0A3L6FJN1-F1
#
_entry.id   AF-A0A3L6FJN1-F1
#
_cell.length_a   1.000
_cell.length_b   1.000
_cell.length_c   1.000
_cell.angle_alpha   90.00
_cell.angle_beta   90.00
_cell.angle_gamma   90.00
#
_symmetry.space_group_name_H-M   'P 1'
#
loop_
_entity.id
_entity.type
_entity.pdbx_description
1 polymer ?
#
loop_
_entity_poly.entity_id
_entity_poly.type
_entity_poly.pdbx_seq_one_letter_code
_entity_poly.pdbx_strand_id
1 'polypeptide(L)'
;MLTLYNSLVYWRADNSSSILLKSGNAFFGNATPSDQRHIEKPFKVKEAEPVNVTKPSPHKLLVLGGSGFVGSHVCKEALDKGLVVSSLNRSGKPSLNEPWADKVIWNQGNLLEPASLKDAMDNVSAVVSCVGGFGSNSFMYKINGTANINAIRAAAEKGVKRFVYVSAADFGLVNYLLQGYYEGKRASEAELLSKFTYGVLDS
;
A
#
# COMPACT_ATOMS: atom_id res chain seq x y z
N MET A 1 15.34 25.97 -3.78
CA MET A 1 14.39 25.76 -4.88
C MET A 1 14.66 24.36 -5.42
N LEU A 2 14.00 23.34 -4.85
CA LEU A 2 14.10 21.95 -5.33
C LEU A 2 12.90 21.68 -6.22
N THR A 3 13.18 21.40 -7.49
CA THR A 3 12.21 20.97 -8.49
C THR A 3 11.89 19.50 -8.24
N LEU A 4 10.74 19.22 -7.60
CA LEU A 4 10.20 17.86 -7.49
C LEU A 4 9.63 17.46 -8.86
N TYR A 5 10.30 16.56 -9.57
CA TYR A 5 9.75 15.94 -10.77
C TYR A 5 8.56 15.06 -10.38
N ASN A 6 7.49 15.26 -11.15
CA ASN A 6 6.17 14.66 -10.99
C ASN A 6 6.24 13.15 -11.32
N SER A 7 6.08 12.29 -10.32
CA SER A 7 5.84 10.86 -10.52
C SER A 7 4.75 10.35 -9.56
N LEU A 8 3.54 10.89 -9.74
CA LEU A 8 2.32 10.21 -9.32
C LEU A 8 2.06 9.02 -10.26
N VAL A 9 2.33 7.80 -9.78
CA VAL A 9 1.87 6.58 -10.46
C VAL A 9 0.38 6.40 -10.15
N TYR A 10 -0.42 6.42 -11.21
CA TYR A 10 -1.85 6.15 -11.21
C TYR A 10 -2.13 4.72 -10.73
N TRP A 11 -2.92 4.58 -9.65
CA TRP A 11 -3.62 3.34 -9.37
C TRP A 11 -4.80 3.24 -10.33
N ARG A 12 -4.65 2.44 -11.40
CA ARG A 12 -5.75 2.15 -12.34
C ARG A 12 -6.58 1.02 -11.72
N ALA A 13 -7.78 1.34 -11.26
CA ALA A 13 -8.79 0.34 -10.92
C ALA A 13 -9.15 -0.41 -12.21
N ASP A 14 -8.81 -1.69 -12.29
CA ASP A 14 -9.31 -2.56 -13.34
C ASP A 14 -10.79 -2.83 -13.05
N ASN A 15 -11.66 -2.06 -13.70
CA ASN A 15 -13.09 -2.30 -13.71
C ASN A 15 -13.43 -3.08 -14.97
N SER A 16 -13.06 -4.36 -14.99
CA SER A 16 -13.48 -5.29 -16.04
C SER A 16 -14.93 -5.70 -15.78
N SER A 17 -15.87 -4.81 -16.08
CA SER A 17 -17.27 -5.18 -16.35
C SER A 17 -17.34 -5.67 -17.79
N SER A 18 -17.42 -6.99 -18.01
CA SER A 18 -17.75 -7.53 -19.32
C SER A 18 -19.22 -7.21 -19.63
N ILE A 19 -19.46 -6.07 -20.26
CA ILE A 19 -20.73 -5.74 -20.91
C ILE A 19 -20.73 -6.51 -22.24
N LEU A 20 -21.36 -7.69 -22.26
CA LEU A 20 -21.71 -8.38 -23.51
C LEU A 20 -22.87 -7.63 -24.18
N LEU A 21 -22.52 -6.67 -25.03
CA LEU A 21 -23.45 -6.03 -25.96
C LEU A 21 -23.76 -6.99 -27.12
N LYS A 22 -25.07 -7.23 -27.31
CA LYS A 22 -25.67 -7.94 -28.43
C LYS A 22 -25.21 -7.36 -29.78
N SER A 23 -24.95 -8.22 -30.75
CA SER A 23 -25.20 -7.92 -32.17
C SER A 23 -25.77 -9.17 -32.83
N GLY A 24 -26.88 -8.97 -33.56
CA GLY A 24 -27.64 -10.03 -34.21
C GLY A 24 -27.41 -10.12 -35.71
N ASN A 25 -28.18 -11.06 -36.29
CA ASN A 25 -28.52 -11.32 -37.69
C ASN A 25 -27.47 -11.96 -38.61
N ALA A 26 -27.75 -13.19 -39.03
CA ALA A 26 -28.25 -13.56 -40.39
C ALA A 26 -28.34 -15.12 -40.46
N PHE A 27 -29.06 -15.85 -41.31
CA PHE A 27 -29.55 -15.68 -42.68
C PHE A 27 -30.79 -16.57 -42.92
N PHE A 28 -31.55 -16.26 -43.98
CA PHE A 28 -32.67 -17.04 -44.52
C PHE A 28 -32.24 -18.38 -45.12
N GLY A 29 -33.03 -19.43 -44.91
CA GLY A 29 -32.99 -20.70 -45.64
C GLY A 29 -34.33 -21.43 -45.52
N ASN A 30 -34.95 -21.78 -46.65
CA ASN A 30 -36.33 -22.27 -46.79
C ASN A 30 -36.49 -23.80 -46.58
N ALA A 31 -37.63 -24.20 -45.97
CA ALA A 31 -38.40 -25.47 -46.04
C ALA A 31 -37.71 -26.80 -45.63
N THR A 32 -38.29 -27.72 -44.84
CA THR A 32 -39.60 -28.43 -44.98
C THR A 32 -40.15 -28.94 -43.61
N PRO A 33 -41.43 -29.36 -43.50
CA PRO A 33 -42.09 -29.62 -42.23
C PRO A 33 -42.24 -31.12 -41.90
N SER A 34 -41.62 -31.58 -40.80
CA SER A 34 -42.14 -32.68 -39.97
C SER A 34 -41.17 -33.00 -38.82
N ASP A 35 -41.44 -32.49 -37.62
CA ASP A 35 -41.39 -33.35 -36.42
C ASP A 35 -42.10 -32.65 -35.25
N GLN A 36 -43.10 -33.33 -34.69
CA GLN A 36 -43.72 -32.94 -33.43
C GLN A 36 -43.10 -33.79 -32.32
N ARG A 37 -42.50 -33.10 -31.33
CA ARG A 37 -42.64 -33.30 -29.87
C ARG A 37 -41.31 -33.10 -29.15
N HIS A 38 -41.11 -31.90 -28.60
CA HIS A 38 -40.51 -31.73 -27.27
C HIS A 38 -40.90 -30.34 -26.77
N ILE A 39 -41.96 -30.26 -25.96
CA ILE A 39 -42.26 -29.04 -25.21
C ILE A 39 -41.21 -28.97 -24.10
N GLU A 40 -40.14 -28.23 -24.32
CA GLU A 40 -39.22 -27.87 -23.24
C GLU A 40 -39.98 -27.07 -22.18
N LYS A 41 -39.99 -27.57 -20.94
CA LYS A 41 -40.56 -26.83 -19.82
C LYS A 41 -39.75 -25.55 -19.63
N PRO A 42 -40.38 -24.38 -19.45
CA PRO A 42 -39.64 -23.14 -19.24
C PRO A 42 -38.74 -23.27 -18.01
N PHE A 43 -37.43 -23.12 -18.22
CA PHE A 43 -36.44 -23.10 -17.14
C PHE A 43 -36.70 -21.87 -16.27
N LYS A 44 -37.19 -22.11 -15.05
CA LYS A 44 -37.52 -21.05 -14.10
C LYS A 44 -36.21 -20.50 -13.55
N VAL A 45 -35.75 -19.39 -14.11
CA VAL A 45 -34.59 -18.63 -13.59
C VAL A 45 -34.97 -18.14 -12.20
N LYS A 46 -34.32 -18.65 -11.15
CA LYS A 46 -34.35 -18.02 -9.83
C LYS A 46 -33.52 -16.75 -9.92
N GLU A 47 -34.12 -15.61 -9.62
CA GLU A 47 -33.38 -14.36 -9.42
C GLU A 47 -32.26 -14.62 -8.41
N ALA A 48 -31.03 -14.33 -8.80
CA ALA A 48 -29.88 -14.41 -7.89
C ALA A 48 -30.08 -13.36 -6.80
N GLU A 49 -29.97 -13.79 -5.54
CA GLU A 49 -29.96 -12.85 -4.42
C GLU A 49 -28.81 -11.86 -4.61
N PRO A 50 -29.03 -10.55 -4.37
CA PRO A 50 -27.97 -9.57 -4.51
C PRO A 50 -26.84 -9.93 -3.56
N VAL A 51 -25.70 -10.31 -4.12
CA VAL A 51 -24.45 -10.44 -3.37
C VAL A 51 -24.21 -9.09 -2.71
N ASN A 52 -24.29 -9.05 -1.38
CA ASN A 52 -23.95 -7.86 -0.61
C ASN A 52 -22.44 -7.64 -0.76
N VAL A 53 -22.07 -6.87 -1.78
CA VAL A 53 -20.71 -6.36 -1.94
C VAL A 53 -20.51 -5.39 -0.79
N THR A 54 -19.91 -5.89 0.30
CA THR A 54 -19.43 -5.05 1.38
C THR A 54 -18.57 -3.97 0.75
N LYS A 55 -19.01 -2.72 0.88
CA LYS A 55 -18.23 -1.53 0.51
C LYS A 55 -16.80 -1.75 1.01
N PRO A 56 -15.75 -1.63 0.16
CA PRO A 56 -14.38 -1.80 0.62
C PRO A 56 -14.20 -0.91 1.85
N SER A 57 -13.72 -1.50 2.94
CA SER A 57 -13.33 -0.71 4.10
C SER A 57 -12.37 0.38 3.61
N PRO A 58 -12.46 1.62 4.14
CA PRO A 58 -11.53 2.67 3.75
C PRO A 58 -10.11 2.12 3.87
N HIS A 59 -9.34 2.17 2.78
CA HIS A 59 -7.98 1.62 2.77
C HIS A 59 -7.13 2.36 3.82
N LYS A 60 -6.92 1.74 4.98
CA LYS A 60 -6.12 2.31 6.06
C LYS A 60 -4.64 2.22 5.68
N LEU A 61 -4.01 3.39 5.58
CA LEU A 61 -2.57 3.54 5.38
C LEU A 61 -1.89 3.77 6.74
N LEU A 62 -0.82 3.02 7.01
CA LEU A 62 0.08 3.31 8.12
C LEU A 62 1.36 3.95 7.59
N VAL A 63 1.70 5.14 8.09
CA VAL A 63 2.95 5.83 7.79
C VAL A 63 3.89 5.73 8.99
N LEU A 64 5.02 5.06 8.83
CA LEU A 64 6.06 5.02 9.87
C LEU A 64 6.94 6.25 9.71
N GLY A 65 7.03 7.09 10.75
CA GLY A 65 7.71 8.38 10.68
C GLY A 65 6.90 9.46 9.97
N GLY A 66 5.56 9.44 10.06
CA GLY A 66 4.67 10.43 9.46
C GLY A 66 4.79 11.85 10.03
N SER A 67 5.47 12.05 11.16
CA SER A 67 5.84 13.39 11.65
C SER A 67 7.10 13.97 11.02
N GLY A 68 7.83 13.19 10.22
CA GLY A 68 9.09 13.60 9.59
C GLY A 68 8.89 14.40 8.29
N PHE A 69 10.01 14.78 7.68
CA PHE A 69 10.03 15.58 6.45
C PHE A 69 9.24 14.90 5.30
N VAL A 70 9.63 13.68 4.91
CA VAL A 70 8.92 12.94 3.85
C VAL A 70 7.57 12.43 4.34
N GLY A 71 7.52 11.87 5.55
CA GLY A 71 6.32 11.23 6.09
C GLY A 71 5.12 12.17 6.22
N SER A 72 5.32 13.44 6.58
CA SER A 72 4.23 14.41 6.68
C SER A 72 3.55 14.70 5.33
N HIS A 73 4.35 14.77 4.26
CA HIS A 73 3.83 14.93 2.89
C HIS A 73 3.06 13.69 2.43
N VAL A 74 3.56 12.49 2.76
CA VAL A 74 2.85 11.23 2.49
C VAL A 74 1.51 11.20 3.23
N CYS A 75 1.48 11.58 4.51
CA CYS A 75 0.24 11.65 5.29
C CYS A 75 -0.78 12.61 4.65
N LYS A 76 -0.33 13.82 4.27
CA LYS A 76 -1.18 14.83 3.65
C LYS A 76 -1.76 14.36 2.32
N GLU A 77 -0.91 13.88 1.41
CA GLU A 77 -1.34 13.38 0.11
C GLU A 77 -2.29 12.18 0.23
N ALA A 78 -2.03 11.26 1.16
CA ALA A 78 -2.91 10.12 1.41
C ALA A 78 -4.30 10.54 1.91
N LEU A 79 -4.36 11.54 2.80
CA LEU A 79 -5.63 12.13 3.24
C LEU A 79 -6.38 12.80 2.08
N ASP A 80 -5.67 13.53 1.21
CA ASP A 80 -6.26 14.21 0.04
C ASP A 80 -6.82 13.20 -0.97
N LYS A 81 -6.27 11.97 -1.02
CA LYS A 81 -6.82 10.84 -1.79
C LYS A 81 -7.99 10.11 -1.08
N GLY A 82 -8.44 10.58 0.07
CA GLY A 82 -9.56 10.00 0.81
C GLY A 82 -9.21 8.72 1.59
N LEU A 83 -7.93 8.45 1.85
CA LEU A 83 -7.50 7.31 2.67
C LEU A 83 -7.67 7.61 4.16
N VAL A 84 -7.89 6.56 4.95
CA VAL A 84 -7.75 6.66 6.41
C VAL A 84 -6.28 6.55 6.74
N VAL A 85 -5.70 7.59 7.33
CA VAL A 85 -4.27 7.66 7.63
C VAL A 85 -4.02 7.49 9.12
N SER A 86 -3.14 6.56 9.44
CA SER A 86 -2.53 6.42 10.76
C SER A 86 -1.02 6.59 10.64
N SER A 87 -0.40 7.12 11.68
CA SER A 87 1.06 7.27 11.73
C SER A 87 1.59 6.71 13.04
N LEU A 88 2.79 6.12 13.00
CA LEU A 88 3.52 5.70 14.18
C LEU A 88 4.83 6.50 14.29
N ASN A 89 5.00 7.21 15.41
CA ASN A 89 6.20 8.01 15.69
C ASN A 89 6.68 7.77 17.13
N ARG A 90 7.98 7.96 17.38
CA ARG A 90 8.56 7.84 18.73
C ARG A 90 7.92 8.79 19.76
N SER A 91 7.55 9.99 19.33
CA SER A 91 6.97 11.03 20.19
C SER A 91 5.45 11.15 20.05
N GLY A 92 4.79 10.28 19.27
CA GLY A 92 3.36 10.36 19.00
C GLY A 92 2.98 11.52 18.06
N LYS A 93 1.92 12.28 18.44
CA LYS A 93 1.40 13.40 17.65
C LYS A 93 2.42 14.55 17.61
N PRO A 94 2.80 15.06 16.43
CA PRO A 94 3.69 16.21 16.34
C PRO A 94 2.97 17.50 16.76
N SER A 95 3.73 18.49 17.22
CA SER A 95 3.24 19.85 17.50
C SER A 95 2.99 20.67 16.23
N LEU A 96 2.33 20.09 15.23
CA LEU A 96 1.95 20.75 13.99
C LEU A 96 0.59 21.42 14.16
N ASN A 97 0.51 22.71 13.85
CA ASN A 97 -0.74 23.47 13.88
C ASN A 97 -1.36 23.55 12.47
N GLU A 98 -1.68 22.40 11.91
CA GLU A 98 -2.20 22.26 10.54
C GLU A 98 -3.48 21.42 10.54
N PRO A 99 -4.58 21.85 9.88
CA PRO A 99 -5.87 21.15 9.96
C PRO A 99 -5.86 19.70 9.48
N TRP A 100 -4.94 19.33 8.58
CA TRP A 100 -4.81 17.95 8.12
C TRP A 100 -4.24 17.02 9.20
N ALA A 101 -3.42 17.55 10.12
CA ALA A 101 -2.78 16.75 11.16
C ALA A 101 -3.80 16.18 12.16
N ASP A 102 -4.93 16.85 12.36
CA ASP A 102 -6.03 16.36 13.21
C ASP A 102 -6.82 15.20 12.58
N LYS A 103 -6.66 14.98 11.27
CA LYS A 103 -7.27 13.86 10.55
C LYS A 103 -6.40 12.60 10.57
N VAL A 104 -5.16 12.70 11.04
CA VAL A 104 -4.25 11.56 11.18
C VAL A 104 -4.42 10.91 12.55
N ILE A 105 -4.54 9.59 12.58
CA ILE A 105 -4.50 8.81 13.82
C ILE A 105 -3.03 8.65 14.24
N TRP A 106 -2.61 9.44 15.23
CA TRP A 106 -1.23 9.41 15.73
C TRP A 106 -1.04 8.37 16.81
N ASN A 107 -0.12 7.44 16.59
CA ASN A 107 0.28 6.41 17.52
C ASN A 107 1.70 6.68 18.00
N GLN A 108 1.95 6.46 19.29
CA GLN A 108 3.30 6.49 19.85
C GLN A 108 3.89 5.08 19.82
N GLY A 109 5.11 4.94 19.31
CA GLY A 109 5.81 3.66 19.33
C GLY A 109 7.22 3.73 18.74
N ASN A 110 7.95 2.63 18.89
CA ASN A 110 9.36 2.54 18.55
C ASN A 110 9.61 1.31 17.68
N LEU A 111 10.06 1.49 16.44
CA LEU A 111 10.35 0.38 15.52
C LEU A 111 11.46 -0.57 16.03
N LEU A 112 12.28 -0.12 16.98
CA LEU A 112 13.27 -0.98 17.64
C LEU A 112 12.65 -1.88 18.72
N GLU A 113 11.39 -1.68 19.05
CA GLU A 113 10.61 -2.44 20.01
C GLU A 113 9.41 -3.08 19.28
N PRO A 114 9.56 -4.30 18.75
CA PRO A 114 8.53 -4.96 17.92
C PRO A 114 7.15 -5.04 18.58
N ALA A 115 7.08 -5.12 19.91
CA ALA A 115 5.82 -5.09 20.65
C ALA A 115 5.00 -3.82 20.37
N SER A 116 5.66 -2.67 20.22
CA SER A 116 4.99 -1.38 19.96
C SER A 116 4.43 -1.24 18.55
N LEU A 117 4.78 -2.15 17.62
CA LEU A 117 4.29 -2.15 16.25
C LEU A 117 2.97 -2.89 16.07
N LYS A 118 2.66 -3.83 16.97
CA LYS A 118 1.59 -4.81 16.77
C LYS A 118 0.23 -4.15 16.57
N ASP A 119 -0.12 -3.21 17.45
CA ASP A 119 -1.43 -2.55 17.44
C ASP A 119 -1.55 -1.54 16.28
N ALA A 120 -0.43 -0.88 15.93
CA ALA A 120 -0.40 0.06 14.82
C ALA A 120 -0.64 -0.60 13.46
N MET A 121 -0.22 -1.87 13.32
CA MET A 121 -0.35 -2.68 12.10
C MET A 121 -1.74 -3.32 11.94
N ASP A 122 -2.63 -3.20 12.93
CA ASP A 122 -3.95 -3.81 12.87
C ASP A 122 -4.86 -3.12 11.84
N ASN A 123 -5.51 -3.97 11.03
CA ASN A 123 -6.43 -3.58 9.96
C ASN A 123 -5.81 -2.60 8.95
N VAL A 124 -4.50 -2.67 8.74
CA VAL A 124 -3.76 -1.84 7.79
C VAL A 124 -3.73 -2.50 6.41
N SER A 125 -4.10 -1.73 5.37
CA SER A 125 -4.06 -2.19 3.97
C SER A 125 -2.66 -2.07 3.37
N ALA A 126 -1.94 -1.00 3.73
CA ALA A 126 -0.61 -0.72 3.24
C ALA A 126 0.22 0.03 4.29
N VAL A 127 1.53 -0.19 4.27
CA VAL A 127 2.50 0.52 5.12
C VAL A 127 3.44 1.31 4.22
N VAL A 128 3.75 2.55 4.60
CA VAL A 128 4.84 3.34 4.02
C VAL A 128 5.84 3.64 5.14
N SER A 129 7.09 3.18 5.00
CA SER A 129 8.15 3.55 5.93
C SER A 129 8.97 4.71 5.40
N CYS A 130 8.91 5.83 6.13
CA CYS A 130 9.73 7.01 5.94
C CYS A 130 10.81 7.13 7.03
N VAL A 131 11.11 6.03 7.75
CA VAL A 131 12.07 6.04 8.85
C VAL A 131 13.50 5.97 8.34
N GLY A 132 14.26 7.01 8.65
CA GLY A 132 15.69 7.09 8.42
C GLY A 132 16.35 8.07 9.38
N GLY A 133 17.68 7.98 9.49
CA GLY A 133 18.44 8.86 10.37
C GLY A 133 19.94 8.85 10.05
N PHE A 134 20.61 9.94 10.42
CA PHE A 134 22.05 10.15 10.25
C PHE A 134 22.73 10.27 11.61
N GLY A 135 23.99 9.82 11.70
CA GLY A 135 24.75 9.82 12.95
C GLY A 135 25.97 8.91 12.86
N SER A 136 26.32 8.22 13.96
CA SER A 136 27.37 7.20 13.92
C SER A 136 26.98 6.03 13.00
N ASN A 137 27.96 5.30 12.47
CA ASN A 137 27.71 4.10 11.66
C ASN A 137 26.77 3.10 12.35
N SER A 138 26.98 2.83 13.64
CA SER A 138 26.11 1.93 14.42
C SER A 138 24.68 2.47 14.56
N PHE A 139 24.52 3.77 14.77
CA PHE A 139 23.20 4.40 14.83
C PHE A 139 22.49 4.34 13.47
N MET A 140 23.21 4.64 12.39
CA MET A 140 22.66 4.59 11.04
C MET A 140 22.22 3.17 10.66
N TYR A 141 23.02 2.14 10.96
CA TYR A 141 22.61 0.76 10.72
C TYR A 141 21.37 0.39 11.54
N LYS A 142 21.35 0.79 12.82
CA LYS A 142 20.23 0.51 13.73
C LYS A 142 18.92 1.13 13.22
N ILE A 143 18.93 2.39 12.80
CA ILE A 143 17.72 3.10 12.37
C ILE A 143 17.34 2.77 10.93
N ASN A 144 18.30 2.78 9.99
CA ASN A 144 17.99 2.55 8.58
C ASN A 144 17.81 1.06 8.26
N GLY A 145 18.43 0.17 9.04
CA GLY A 145 18.33 -1.29 8.94
C GLY A 145 17.38 -1.89 9.98
N THR A 146 17.87 -2.12 11.20
CA THR A 146 17.17 -2.92 12.23
C THR A 146 15.72 -2.46 12.47
N ALA A 147 15.49 -1.15 12.60
CA ALA A 147 14.15 -0.61 12.81
C ALA A 147 13.20 -0.92 11.63
N ASN A 148 13.66 -0.76 10.39
CA ASN A 148 12.86 -1.02 9.20
C ASN A 148 12.62 -2.52 8.99
N ILE A 149 13.62 -3.37 9.24
CA ILE A 149 13.49 -4.83 9.23
C ILE A 149 12.39 -5.28 10.21
N ASN A 150 12.38 -4.74 11.43
CA ASN A 150 11.32 -5.05 12.41
C ASN A 150 9.94 -4.65 11.91
N ALA A 151 9.82 -3.48 11.27
CA ALA A 151 8.56 -3.02 10.68
C ALA A 151 8.08 -3.91 9.52
N ILE A 152 8.99 -4.32 8.64
CA ILE A 152 8.70 -5.23 7.51
C ILE A 152 8.19 -6.57 8.05
N ARG A 153 8.88 -7.14 9.06
CA ARG A 153 8.47 -8.40 9.70
C ARG A 153 7.10 -8.28 10.36
N ALA A 154 6.89 -7.23 11.16
CA ALA A 154 5.61 -7.01 11.82
C ALA A 154 4.45 -6.85 10.82
N ALA A 155 4.68 -6.14 9.71
CA ALA A 155 3.70 -5.99 8.64
C ALA A 155 3.40 -7.34 7.96
N ALA A 156 4.43 -8.14 7.66
CA ALA A 156 4.28 -9.46 7.06
C ALA A 156 3.51 -10.42 8.00
N GLU A 157 3.84 -10.45 9.28
CA GLU A 157 3.17 -11.26 10.31
C GLU A 157 1.69 -10.90 10.45
N LYS A 158 1.35 -9.61 10.30
CA LYS A 158 -0.04 -9.11 10.33
C LYS A 158 -0.78 -9.27 8.99
N GLY A 159 -0.13 -9.83 7.98
CA GLY A 159 -0.75 -10.09 6.67
C GLY A 159 -1.00 -8.84 5.84
N VAL A 160 -0.28 -7.74 6.10
CA VAL A 160 -0.31 -6.52 5.27
C VAL A 160 0.03 -6.90 3.83
N LYS A 161 -0.73 -6.34 2.87
CA LYS A 161 -0.58 -6.71 1.45
C LYS A 161 0.46 -5.90 0.70
N ARG A 162 0.77 -4.69 1.18
CA ARG A 162 1.68 -3.75 0.50
C ARG A 162 2.56 -3.05 1.52
N PHE A 163 3.85 -3.04 1.25
CA PHE A 163 4.83 -2.32 2.06
C PHE A 163 5.70 -1.49 1.12
N VAL A 164 5.72 -0.18 1.32
CA VAL A 164 6.56 0.77 0.58
C VAL A 164 7.68 1.20 1.51
N TYR A 165 8.91 1.06 1.03
CA TYR A 165 10.09 1.52 1.75
C TYR A 165 10.72 2.70 1.02
N VAL A 166 10.81 3.85 1.68
CA VAL A 166 11.50 5.02 1.12
C VAL A 166 13.02 4.82 1.34
N SER A 167 13.68 4.28 0.32
CA SER A 167 15.14 4.21 0.26
C SER A 167 15.75 5.57 -0.09
N ALA A 168 17.07 5.62 -0.25
CA ALA A 168 17.75 6.80 -0.76
C ALA A 168 18.46 6.46 -2.07
N ALA A 169 18.41 7.40 -3.01
CA ALA A 169 19.26 7.35 -4.19
C ALA A 169 20.73 7.46 -3.76
N ASP A 170 21.60 6.69 -4.42
CA ASP A 170 23.01 6.64 -4.07
C ASP A 170 23.73 7.92 -4.55
N PHE A 171 24.07 8.82 -3.62
CA PHE A 171 24.75 10.08 -3.93
C PHE A 171 26.28 9.96 -3.81
N GLY A 172 26.90 9.01 -4.49
CA GLY A 172 28.35 8.98 -4.73
C GLY A 172 29.25 9.15 -3.50
N LEU A 173 30.31 9.98 -3.63
CA LEU A 173 31.56 10.09 -2.82
C LEU A 173 31.47 10.10 -1.27
N VAL A 174 30.27 10.10 -0.68
CA VAL A 174 30.00 10.04 0.76
C VAL A 174 29.94 8.62 1.32
N ASN A 175 30.10 7.60 0.47
CA ASN A 175 29.94 6.17 0.82
C ASN A 175 30.75 5.71 2.04
N TYR A 176 31.99 6.20 2.24
CA TYR A 176 32.78 5.81 3.41
C TYR A 176 32.25 6.40 4.72
N LEU A 177 31.71 7.63 4.68
CA LEU A 177 31.16 8.31 5.87
C LEU A 177 29.77 7.78 6.25
N LEU A 178 29.08 7.13 5.32
CA LEU A 178 27.70 6.66 5.45
C LEU A 178 27.57 5.13 5.36
N GLN A 179 28.63 4.38 5.62
CA GLN A 179 28.63 2.93 5.50
C GLN A 179 27.44 2.27 6.22
N GLY A 180 27.21 2.59 7.49
CA GLY A 180 26.11 2.04 8.27
C GLY A 180 24.72 2.44 7.76
N TYR A 181 24.62 3.59 7.09
CA TYR A 181 23.38 4.02 6.44
C TYR A 181 23.04 3.10 5.27
N TYR A 182 23.98 2.93 4.34
CA TYR A 182 23.80 2.13 3.13
C TYR A 182 23.68 0.63 3.43
N GLU A 183 24.45 0.11 4.39
CA GLU A 183 24.28 -1.26 4.87
C GLU A 183 22.90 -1.49 5.48
N GLY A 184 22.42 -0.55 6.30
CA GLY A 184 21.07 -0.61 6.87
C GLY A 184 19.98 -0.56 5.79
N LYS A 185 20.10 0.32 4.81
CA LYS A 185 19.17 0.41 3.66
C LYS A 185 19.13 -0.91 2.89
N ARG A 186 20.28 -1.43 2.48
CA ARG A 186 20.37 -2.71 1.74
C ARG A 186 19.82 -3.89 2.53
N ALA A 187 20.08 -3.96 3.83
CA ALA A 187 19.53 -5.01 4.68
C ALA A 187 17.99 -4.94 4.77
N SER A 188 17.42 -3.73 4.81
CA SER A 188 15.97 -3.54 4.79
C SER A 188 15.35 -3.91 3.45
N GLU A 189 15.99 -3.54 2.34
CA GLU A 189 15.55 -3.90 0.99
C GLU A 189 15.55 -5.43 0.80
N ALA A 190 16.61 -6.11 1.24
CA ALA A 190 16.69 -7.57 1.20
C ALA A 190 15.57 -8.24 2.02
N GLU A 191 15.30 -7.76 3.24
CA GLU A 191 14.19 -8.29 4.05
C GLU A 191 12.84 -8.01 3.38
N LEU A 192 12.64 -6.79 2.86
CA LEU A 192 11.42 -6.40 2.16
C LEU A 192 11.13 -7.36 1.00
N LEU A 193 12.12 -7.60 0.14
CA LEU A 193 12.03 -8.50 -1.00
C LEU A 193 11.76 -9.95 -0.59
N SER A 194 12.25 -10.38 0.57
CA SER A 194 11.99 -11.73 1.09
C SER A 194 10.54 -11.92 1.57
N LYS A 195 9.83 -10.84 1.93
CA LYS A 195 8.47 -10.89 2.50
C LYS A 195 7.38 -10.38 1.56
N PHE A 196 7.73 -9.48 0.64
CA PHE A 196 6.81 -8.81 -0.28
C PHE A 196 7.33 -8.96 -1.71
N THR A 197 6.58 -9.68 -2.55
CA THR A 197 6.97 -10.05 -3.91
C THR A 197 6.63 -9.00 -4.99
N TYR A 198 6.09 -7.83 -4.61
CA TYR A 198 5.67 -6.79 -5.55
C TYR A 198 6.49 -5.49 -5.38
N GLY A 199 7.19 -5.10 -6.45
CA GLY A 199 7.58 -3.71 -6.73
C GLY A 199 8.85 -3.20 -6.04
N VAL A 200 10.02 -3.56 -6.56
CA VAL A 200 11.20 -2.69 -6.44
C VAL A 200 11.06 -1.61 -7.51
N LEU A 201 10.97 -0.36 -7.10
CA LEU A 201 11.25 0.76 -8.00
C LEU A 201 12.72 1.10 -7.78
N ASP A 202 13.57 0.60 -8.66
CA ASP A 202 14.97 1.00 -8.71
C ASP A 202 15.02 2.51 -8.98
N SER A 203 15.74 3.24 -8.11
CA SER A 203 16.02 4.68 -8.24
C SER A 203 17.22 4.91 -9.14
#